data_AF-A0A800IEY3-F1
#
_entry.id   AF-A0A800IEY3-F1
#
_cell.length_a   1.000
_cell.length_b   1.000
_cell.length_c   1.000
_cell.angle_alpha   90.00
_cell.angle_beta   90.00
_cell.angle_gamma   90.00
#
_symmetry.space_group_name_H-M   'P 1'
#
loop_
_entity.id
_entity.type
_entity.pdbx_description
1 polymer ?
#
loop_
_entity_poly.entity_id
_entity_poly.type
_entity_poly.pdbx_seq_one_letter_code
_entity_poly.pdbx_strand_id
1 'polypeptide(L)'
;MIKDRFRGYLPIIIDVETAGFNSHTDALLEAAAVIIDMDEDGLLYAKETIDCHIHPFEGANLEAAALEFTGIDPNDPERGAVTEQEALD
;
A
#
# COMPACT_ATOMS: atom_id res chain seq x y z
N MET A 1 -22.61 -6.16 -13.35
CA MET A 1 -22.01 -5.27 -12.33
C MET A 1 -20.80 -5.97 -11.72
N ILE A 2 -19.81 -5.24 -11.19
CA ILE A 2 -18.58 -5.82 -10.61
C ILE A 2 -18.84 -6.94 -9.58
N LYS A 3 -19.88 -6.79 -8.74
CA LYS A 3 -20.29 -7.78 -7.72
C LYS A 3 -20.53 -9.20 -8.26
N ASP A 4 -20.98 -9.32 -9.50
CA ASP A 4 -21.38 -10.61 -10.08
C ASP A 4 -20.19 -11.36 -10.68
N ARG A 5 -19.10 -10.66 -11.01
CA ARG A 5 -17.94 -11.20 -11.72
C ARG A 5 -17.01 -12.03 -10.85
N PHE A 6 -16.93 -11.67 -9.57
CA PHE A 6 -16.04 -12.30 -8.59
C PHE A 6 -16.83 -12.87 -7.40
N ARG A 7 -18.04 -13.39 -7.63
CA ARG A 7 -18.87 -14.06 -6.61
C ARG A 7 -19.12 -13.20 -5.36
N GLY A 8 -19.27 -11.89 -5.54
CA GLY A 8 -19.46 -10.91 -4.47
C GLY A 8 -18.19 -10.27 -3.93
N TYR A 9 -16.99 -10.70 -4.34
CA TYR A 9 -15.74 -10.03 -3.96
C TYR A 9 -15.52 -8.76 -4.77
N LEU A 10 -15.01 -7.70 -4.11
CA LEU A 10 -14.52 -6.49 -4.74
C LEU A 10 -12.99 -6.59 -4.91
N PRO A 11 -12.47 -6.68 -6.13
CA PRO A 11 -11.03 -6.66 -6.35
C PRO A 11 -10.44 -5.27 -6.06
N ILE A 12 -9.38 -5.26 -5.26
CA ILE A 12 -8.55 -4.09 -4.95
C ILE A 12 -7.11 -4.51 -5.24
N ILE A 13 -6.39 -3.75 -6.06
CA ILE A 13 -4.96 -3.95 -6.31
C ILE A 13 -4.21 -3.25 -5.19
N ILE A 14 -3.25 -3.93 -4.58
CA ILE A 14 -2.42 -3.40 -3.51
C ILE A 14 -0.95 -3.55 -3.91
N ASP A 15 -0.18 -2.51 -3.67
CA ASP A 15 1.28 -2.54 -3.70
C ASP A 15 1.82 -1.91 -2.40
N VAL A 16 2.96 -2.40 -1.92
CA VAL A 16 3.58 -1.94 -0.69
C VAL A 16 5.09 -1.85 -0.84
N GLU A 17 5.66 -0.82 -0.24
CA GLU A 17 7.11 -0.70 -0.07
C GLU A 17 7.46 -0.91 1.39
N THR A 18 8.47 -1.75 1.65
CA THR A 18 8.83 -2.17 2.99
C THR A 18 10.31 -1.97 3.27
N ALA A 19 10.67 -1.90 4.55
CA ALA A 19 12.06 -1.81 4.99
C ALA A 19 12.75 -3.18 5.09
N GLY A 20 12.27 -4.19 4.36
CA GLY A 20 12.80 -5.54 4.36
C GLY A 20 11.77 -6.60 3.94
N PHE A 21 12.18 -7.87 3.93
CA PHE A 21 11.35 -8.98 3.42
C PHE A 21 10.51 -9.68 4.48
N ASN A 22 10.75 -9.43 5.77
CA ASN A 22 10.03 -10.09 6.86
C ASN A 22 8.87 -9.23 7.37
N SER A 23 7.65 -9.60 6.99
CA SER A 23 6.42 -8.88 7.34
C SER A 23 6.10 -8.80 8.84
N HIS A 24 6.80 -9.56 9.69
CA HIS A 24 6.57 -9.51 11.15
C HIS A 24 7.48 -8.52 11.87
N THR A 25 8.57 -8.10 11.23
CA THR A 25 9.62 -7.30 11.88
C THR A 25 9.99 -6.05 11.11
N ASP A 26 9.85 -6.06 9.79
CA ASP A 26 10.34 -5.00 8.93
C ASP A 26 9.20 -4.00 8.67
N ALA A 27 9.53 -2.71 8.66
CA ALA A 27 8.53 -1.65 8.57
C ALA A 27 7.77 -1.67 7.23
N LEU A 28 6.47 -1.37 7.27
CA LEU A 28 5.72 -0.90 6.12
C LEU A 28 6.01 0.60 5.93
N LEU A 29 6.44 1.00 4.74
CA LEU A 29 6.87 2.38 4.48
C LEU A 29 5.93 3.12 3.54
N GLU A 30 5.32 2.44 2.57
CA GLU A 30 4.33 3.01 1.66
C GLU A 30 3.30 1.95 1.28
N ALA A 31 2.08 2.38 1.02
CA ALA A 31 1.04 1.52 0.49
C ALA A 31 0.19 2.28 -0.53
N ALA A 32 -0.13 1.60 -1.63
CA ALA A 32 -1.07 2.08 -2.63
C ALA A 32 -2.19 1.06 -2.86
N ALA A 33 -3.42 1.56 -3.01
CA ALA A 33 -4.61 0.77 -3.27
C ALA A 33 -5.37 1.30 -4.48
N VAL A 34 -5.72 0.41 -5.41
CA VAL A 34 -6.53 0.75 -6.59
C VAL A 34 -7.81 -0.08 -6.59
N ILE A 35 -8.94 0.60 -6.45
CA ILE A 35 -10.26 -0.03 -6.54
C ILE A 35 -10.58 -0.32 -8.00
N ILE A 36 -10.97 -1.55 -8.30
CA ILE A 36 -11.35 -1.97 -9.65
C ILE A 36 -12.86 -2.00 -9.80
N ASP A 37 -13.35 -1.41 -10.87
CA ASP A 37 -14.76 -1.45 -11.26
C ASP A 37 -14.90 -1.95 -12.71
N MET A 38 -16.13 -2.03 -13.20
CA MET A 38 -16.43 -2.61 -14.51
C MET A 38 -17.51 -1.83 -15.22
N ASP A 39 -17.27 -1.55 -16.49
CA ASP A 39 -18.22 -0.82 -17.34
C ASP A 39 -19.37 -1.72 -17.84
N GLU A 40 -20.24 -1.14 -18.66
CA GLU A 40 -21.42 -1.82 -19.21
C GLU A 40 -21.06 -2.93 -20.21
N ASP A 41 -19.90 -2.84 -20.87
CA ASP A 41 -19.39 -3.86 -21.80
C ASP A 41 -18.67 -5.01 -21.08
N GLY A 42 -18.50 -4.90 -19.76
CA GLY A 42 -17.87 -5.91 -18.91
C GLY A 42 -16.35 -5.80 -18.83
N LEU A 43 -15.77 -4.67 -19.24
CA LEU A 43 -14.34 -4.41 -19.15
C LEU A 43 -13.97 -3.83 -17.78
N LEU A 44 -12.86 -4.31 -17.22
CA LEU A 44 -12.35 -3.86 -15.93
C LEU A 44 -11.51 -2.59 -16.10
N TYR A 45 -11.64 -1.66 -15.16
CA TYR A 45 -10.86 -0.42 -15.14
C TYR A 45 -10.54 0.03 -13.71
N ALA A 46 -9.51 0.86 -13.56
CA ALA A 46 -9.13 1.50 -12.30
C ALA A 46 -10.09 2.66 -11.98
N LYS A 47 -10.82 2.56 -10.88
CA LYS A 47 -11.83 3.55 -10.47
C LYS A 47 -11.27 4.63 -9.57
N GLU A 48 -10.63 4.21 -8.49
CA GLU A 48 -10.10 5.11 -7.45
C GLU A 48 -8.72 4.60 -7.05
N THR A 49 -7.80 5.54 -6.80
CA THR A 49 -6.43 5.28 -6.36
C THR A 49 -6.20 6.05 -5.08
N ILE A 50 -5.67 5.35 -4.08
CA ILE A 50 -5.31 5.88 -2.78
C ILE A 50 -3.85 5.48 -2.57
N ASP A 51 -3.03 6.41 -2.11
CA ASP A 51 -1.66 6.15 -1.72
C ASP A 51 -1.34 6.87 -0.41
N CYS A 52 -0.42 6.31 0.35
CA CYS A 52 0.04 6.89 1.61
C CYS A 52 1.49 6.50 1.89
N HIS A 53 2.20 7.45 2.51
CA HIS A 53 3.47 7.20 3.15
C HIS A 53 3.21 6.84 4.61
N ILE A 54 3.94 5.86 5.13
CA ILE A 54 3.70 5.26 6.45
C ILE A 54 4.96 5.41 7.30
N HIS A 55 4.77 5.80 8.56
CA HIS A 55 5.83 5.80 9.56
C HIS A 55 6.15 4.37 10.01
N PRO A 56 7.44 4.01 10.16
CA PRO A 56 7.81 2.74 10.77
C PRO A 56 7.15 2.58 12.15
N PHE A 57 6.56 1.41 12.40
CA PHE A 57 6.03 1.09 13.73
C PHE A 57 7.14 1.06 14.79
N GLU A 58 6.76 1.22 16.05
CA GLU A 58 7.74 1.23 17.15
C GLU A 58 8.51 -0.09 17.24
N GLY A 59 9.85 0.00 17.13
CA GLY A 59 10.73 -1.17 17.17
C GLY A 59 10.88 -1.91 15.85
N ALA A 60 10.36 -1.37 14.74
CA ALA A 60 10.53 -1.95 13.42
C ALA A 60 12.02 -2.06 13.03
N ASN A 61 12.34 -3.16 12.35
CA ASN A 61 13.61 -3.36 11.68
C ASN A 61 13.65 -2.56 10.36
N LEU A 62 14.80 -1.96 10.07
CA LEU A 62 15.04 -1.17 8.86
C LEU A 62 16.29 -1.68 8.16
N GLU A 63 16.12 -2.54 7.15
CA GLU A 63 17.22 -3.07 6.37
C GLU A 63 17.78 -2.01 5.43
N ALA A 64 19.07 -1.69 5.58
CA ALA A 64 19.74 -0.70 4.75
C ALA A 64 19.64 -1.00 3.25
N ALA A 65 19.70 -2.29 2.88
CA ALA A 65 19.57 -2.72 1.49
C ALA A 65 18.16 -2.49 0.92
N ALA A 66 17.11 -2.58 1.75
CA ALA A 66 15.75 -2.30 1.32
C ALA A 66 15.55 -0.79 1.12
N LEU A 67 16.03 0.03 2.06
CA LEU A 67 15.97 1.49 1.93
C LEU A 67 16.78 2.02 0.74
N GLU A 68 17.94 1.42 0.46
CA GLU A 68 18.73 1.75 -0.74
C GLU A 68 18.00 1.35 -2.02
N PHE A 69 17.31 0.21 -2.01
CA PHE A 69 16.55 -0.29 -3.15
C PHE A 69 15.32 0.58 -3.46
N THR A 70 14.53 0.94 -2.45
CA THR A 70 13.33 1.77 -2.62
C THR A 70 13.65 3.26 -2.76
N GLY A 71 14.79 3.70 -2.22
CA GLY A 71 15.18 5.10 -2.16
C GLY A 71 14.45 5.90 -1.08
N ILE A 72 13.73 5.22 -0.18
CA ILE A 72 12.95 5.86 0.88
C ILE A 72 13.86 6.23 2.06
N ASP A 73 13.78 7.48 2.51
CA ASP A 73 14.26 7.90 3.84
C ASP A 73 13.08 7.96 4.82
N PRO A 74 12.91 7.00 5.74
CA PRO A 74 11.77 6.99 6.66
C PRO A 74 11.70 8.20 7.60
N ASN A 75 12.79 8.96 7.76
CA ASN A 75 12.88 10.12 8.64
C ASN A 75 12.69 11.45 7.91
N ASP A 76 12.48 11.45 6.60
CA ASP A 76 12.25 12.67 5.85
C ASP A 76 10.89 13.30 6.27
N PRO A 77 10.89 14.49 6.90
CA PRO A 77 9.67 15.13 7.37
C PRO A 77 8.74 15.54 6.22
N GLU A 78 9.24 15.69 4.99
CA GLU A 78 8.44 16.09 3.83
C GLU A 78 7.66 14.91 3.23
N ARG A 79 7.88 13.67 3.70
CA ARG A 79 7.08 12.50 3.29
C ARG A 79 5.61 12.61 3.66
N GLY A 80 5.27 13.45 4.64
CA GLY A 80 3.89 13.56 5.13
C GLY A 80 3.33 12.21 5.59
N ALA A 81 4.19 11.35 6.15
CA ALA A 81 3.82 10.00 6.53
C ALA A 81 2.80 9.99 7.66
N VAL A 82 1.93 9.00 7.64
CA VAL A 82 0.89 8.76 8.65
C VAL A 82 1.21 7.48 9.42
N THR A 83 0.47 7.23 10.50
CA THR A 83 0.59 5.94 11.21
C THR A 83 -0.01 4.80 10.39
N GLU A 84 0.42 3.56 10.64
CA GLU A 84 -0.19 2.36 10.01
C GLU A 84 -1.71 2.29 10.23
N GLN A 85 -2.19 2.72 11.41
CA GLN A 85 -3.61 2.74 11.72
C GLN A 85 -4.35 3.73 10.82
N GLU A 86 -3.85 4.97 10.69
CA GLU A 86 -4.46 6.00 9.83
C GLU A 86 -4.43 5.62 8.34
N ALA A 87 -3.41 4.88 7.90
CA ALA A 87 -3.31 4.40 6.52
C ALA A 87 -4.30 3.28 6.17
N LEU A 88 -4.73 2.49 7.16
CA LEU A 88 -5.55 1.28 6.96
C LEU A 88 -7.01 1.42 7.45
N ASP A 89 -7.37 2.53 8.09
CA ASP A 89 -8.73 2.87 8.55
C ASP A 89 -9.68 3.28 7.40
#